data_AF-A0A935RHR5-F1
#
_entry.id   AF-A0A935RHR5-F1
#
_cell.length_a   1.000
_cell.length_b   1.000
_cell.length_c   1.000
_cell.angle_alpha   90.00
_cell.angle_beta   90.00
_cell.angle_gamma   90.00
#
_symmetry.space_group_name_H-M   'P 1'
#
loop_
_entity.id
_entity.type
_entity.pdbx_description
1 polymer ?
#
loop_
_entity_poly.entity_id
_entity_poly.type
_entity_poly.pdbx_seq_one_letter_code
_entity_poly.pdbx_strand_id
1 'polypeptide(L)'
;MDHTPDIKPQDTPPPRLLDQMRAAIKSRHYARRTEVAYTEWVRRFVVFHRMRHPSEMGEPEVTAFLSHLATARKVSASTQNQALAALLFLYR
;
A
#
# COMPACT_ATOMS: atom_id res chain seq x y z
N MET A 1 -24.77 -9.34 41.21
CA MET A 1 -25.23 -9.09 39.83
C MET A 1 -24.21 -8.18 39.20
N ASP A 2 -23.08 -8.75 38.79
CA ASP A 2 -22.01 -8.01 38.12
C ASP A 2 -22.47 -7.72 36.69
N HIS A 3 -22.63 -6.44 36.38
CA HIS A 3 -22.86 -6.01 35.01
C HIS A 3 -21.56 -6.22 34.22
N THR A 4 -21.52 -7.31 33.46
CA THR A 4 -20.59 -7.47 32.34
C THR A 4 -20.85 -6.33 31.35
N PRO A 5 -19.85 -5.48 31.03
CA PRO A 5 -20.01 -4.56 29.92
C PRO A 5 -20.03 -5.40 28.64
N ASP A 6 -21.18 -5.41 27.98
CA ASP A 6 -21.38 -5.93 26.63
C ASP A 6 -20.54 -5.07 25.67
N ILE A 7 -19.30 -5.51 25.42
CA ILE A 7 -18.46 -4.92 24.39
C ILE A 7 -19.03 -5.37 23.05
N LYS A 8 -19.93 -4.55 22.49
CA LYS A 8 -20.37 -4.69 21.10
C LYS A 8 -19.15 -4.59 20.18
N PRO A 9 -18.93 -5.55 19.25
CA PRO A 9 -17.86 -5.45 18.29
C PRO A 9 -18.11 -4.21 17.45
N GLN A 10 -17.18 -3.27 17.60
CA GLN A 10 -17.26 -1.89 17.20
C GLN A 10 -17.45 -1.75 15.69
N ASP A 11 -18.20 -0.71 15.33
CA ASP A 11 -18.21 -0.01 14.04
C ASP A 11 -16.79 0.27 13.55
N THR A 12 -16.13 -0.74 13.00
CA THR A 12 -14.78 -0.56 12.49
C THR A 12 -14.96 0.10 11.12
N PRO A 13 -14.52 1.36 10.91
CA PRO A 13 -14.60 1.96 9.59
C PRO A 13 -13.90 1.04 8.59
N PRO A 14 -14.41 0.94 7.33
CA PRO A 14 -13.86 0.03 6.35
C PRO A 14 -12.33 0.21 6.31
N PRO A 15 -11.56 -0.88 6.46
CA PRO A 15 -10.13 -0.77 6.69
C PRO A 15 -9.52 0.04 5.55
N ARG A 16 -8.76 1.08 5.89
CA ARG A 16 -8.16 1.96 4.87
C ARG A 16 -7.24 1.10 4.00
N LEU A 17 -7.07 1.44 2.74
CA LEU A 17 -6.22 0.71 1.78
C LEU A 17 -4.87 0.28 2.38
N LEU A 18 -4.21 1.20 3.09
CA LEU A 18 -2.92 0.92 3.72
C LEU A 18 -3.01 -0.04 4.91
N ASP A 19 -4.12 -0.04 5.64
CA ASP A 19 -4.35 -0.97 6.75
C ASP A 19 -4.59 -2.39 6.22
N GLN A 20 -5.37 -2.52 5.14
CA GLN A 20 -5.55 -3.79 4.43
C GLN A 20 -4.21 -4.32 3.90
N MET A 21 -3.41 -3.45 3.29
CA MET A 21 -2.08 -3.81 2.80
C MET A 21 -1.16 -4.28 3.92
N ARG A 22 -1.14 -3.59 5.07
CA ARG A 22 -0.34 -4.00 6.25
C ARG A 22 -0.78 -5.36 6.78
N ALA A 23 -2.09 -5.59 6.89
CA ALA A 23 -2.62 -6.88 7.32
C ALA A 23 -2.20 -8.01 6.36
N ALA A 24 -2.27 -7.79 5.05
CA ALA A 24 -1.84 -8.74 4.04
C ALA A 24 -0.32 -8.99 4.06
N ILE A 25 0.49 -7.96 4.30
CA ILE A 25 1.95 -8.11 4.40
C ILE A 25 2.32 -8.93 5.65
N LYS A 26 1.65 -8.67 6.77
CA LYS A 26 1.85 -9.41 8.03
C LYS A 26 1.40 -10.86 7.92
N SER A 27 0.27 -11.13 7.26
CA SER A 27 -0.21 -12.51 7.06
C SER A 27 0.73 -13.35 6.18
N ARG A 28 1.47 -12.71 5.27
CA ARG A 28 2.52 -13.35 4.48
C ARG A 28 3.90 -13.38 5.18
N HIS A 29 3.96 -13.05 6.48
CA HIS A 29 5.17 -13.08 7.32
C HIS A 29 6.36 -12.26 6.80
N TYR A 30 6.10 -11.20 6.03
CA TYR A 30 7.17 -10.30 5.62
C TYR A 30 7.74 -9.52 6.79
N ALA A 31 9.01 -9.12 6.68
CA ALA A 31 9.66 -8.29 7.66
C ALA A 31 8.98 -6.91 7.78
N ARG A 32 9.00 -6.33 8.99
CA ARG A 32 8.47 -4.97 9.26
C ARG A 32 9.06 -3.90 8.34
N ARG A 33 10.32 -4.05 7.92
CA ARG A 33 10.96 -3.14 6.96
C ARG A 33 10.26 -3.18 5.59
N THR A 34 9.85 -4.37 5.13
CA THR A 34 9.09 -4.56 3.90
C THR A 34 7.70 -3.94 4.01
N GLU A 35 7.01 -4.09 5.16
CA GLU A 35 5.73 -3.42 5.43
C GLU A 35 5.84 -1.90 5.23
N VAL A 36 6.85 -1.28 5.85
CA VAL A 36 7.07 0.17 5.74
C VAL A 36 7.38 0.56 4.30
N ALA A 37 8.33 -0.13 3.64
CA ALA A 37 8.71 0.18 2.27
C ALA A 37 7.52 0.08 1.30
N TYR A 38 6.71 -0.97 1.41
CA TYR A 38 5.59 -1.21 0.52
C TYR A 38 4.47 -0.19 0.72
N THR A 39 4.11 0.08 1.97
CA THR A 39 3.08 1.09 2.28
C THR A 39 3.50 2.49 1.85
N GLU A 40 4.79 2.84 1.96
CA GLU A 40 5.31 4.10 1.44
C GLU A 40 5.22 4.20 -0.08
N TRP A 41 5.57 3.14 -0.81
CA TRP A 41 5.49 3.14 -2.27
C TRP A 41 4.05 3.26 -2.77
N VAL A 42 3.11 2.52 -2.17
CA VAL A 42 1.69 2.62 -2.50
C VAL A 42 1.15 4.01 -2.19
N ARG A 43 1.55 4.61 -1.05
CA ARG A 43 1.17 5.99 -0.73
C ARG A 43 1.68 6.97 -1.79
N ARG A 44 2.95 6.85 -2.21
CA ARG A 44 3.54 7.71 -3.25
C ARG A 44 2.83 7.54 -4.59
N PHE A 45 2.48 6.32 -4.96
CA PHE A 45 1.72 6.01 -6.17
C PHE A 45 0.34 6.67 -6.18
N VAL A 46 -0.42 6.53 -5.09
CA VAL A 46 -1.75 7.16 -4.95
C VAL A 46 -1.65 8.68 -5.00
N VAL A 47 -0.66 9.28 -4.34
CA VAL A 47 -0.45 10.74 -4.36
C VAL A 47 -0.05 11.23 -5.76
N PHE A 48 0.81 10.50 -6.46
CA PHE A 48 1.22 10.83 -7.83
C PHE A 48 0.01 10.87 -8.78
N HIS A 49 -0.94 9.96 -8.59
CA HIS A 49 -2.19 9.90 -9.36
C HIS A 49 -3.35 10.71 -8.76
N ARG A 50 -3.04 11.76 -7.99
CA ARG A 50 -4.04 12.70 -7.42
C ARG A 50 -5.11 12.02 -6.56
N MET A 51 -4.69 11.04 -5.76
CA MET A 51 -5.57 10.28 -4.87
C MET A 51 -6.64 9.45 -5.57
N ARG A 52 -6.46 9.14 -6.87
CA ARG A 52 -7.27 8.12 -7.56
C ARG A 52 -7.17 6.79 -6.83
N HIS A 53 -8.27 6.05 -6.77
CA HIS A 53 -8.28 4.79 -6.06
C HIS A 53 -7.51 3.73 -6.87
N PRO A 54 -6.65 2.89 -6.26
CA PRO A 54 -5.87 1.90 -7.01
C PRO A 54 -6.69 0.91 -7.82
N SER A 55 -7.95 0.64 -7.43
CA SER A 55 -8.86 -0.21 -8.20
C SER A 55 -9.27 0.41 -9.55
N GLU A 56 -9.11 1.72 -9.72
CA GLU A 56 -9.40 2.45 -10.96
C GLU A 56 -8.14 2.66 -11.81
N MET A 57 -7.03 2.09 -11.38
CA MET A 57 -5.71 2.25 -11.98
C MET A 57 -5.12 0.88 -12.29
N GLY A 58 -4.32 0.81 -13.34
CA GLY A 58 -3.71 -0.45 -13.76
C GLY A 58 -2.29 -0.28 -14.25
N GLU A 59 -1.90 -1.13 -15.19
CA GLU A 59 -0.59 -1.15 -15.82
C GLU A 59 -0.14 0.23 -16.38
N PRO A 60 -1.00 1.04 -17.04
CA PRO A 60 -0.58 2.34 -17.55
C PRO A 60 -0.12 3.29 -16.43
N GLU A 61 -0.87 3.36 -15.34
CA GLU A 61 -0.54 4.18 -14.18
C GLU A 61 0.71 3.70 -13.45
N VAL A 62 0.90 2.38 -13.35
CA VAL A 62 2.12 1.79 -12.76
C VAL A 62 3.33 2.17 -13.60
N THR A 63 3.25 2.02 -14.92
CA THR A 63 4.34 2.35 -15.85
C THR A 63 4.68 3.84 -15.82
N ALA A 64 3.68 4.72 -15.80
CA ALA A 64 3.86 6.16 -15.69
C ALA A 64 4.57 6.54 -14.38
N PHE A 65 4.18 5.94 -13.26
CA PHE A 65 4.80 6.18 -11.97
C PHE A 65 6.26 5.71 -11.92
N LEU A 66 6.55 4.49 -12.38
CA LEU A 66 7.92 3.95 -12.41
C LEU A 66 8.82 4.76 -13.35
N SER A 67 8.29 5.23 -14.48
CA SER A 67 9.02 6.11 -15.41
C SER A 67 9.33 7.46 -14.76
N HIS A 68 8.38 8.04 -14.03
CA HIS A 68 8.60 9.26 -13.25
C HIS A 68 9.68 9.08 -12.18
N LEU A 69 9.71 7.92 -11.49
CA LEU A 69 10.74 7.63 -10.51
C LEU A 69 12.15 7.59 -11.13
N ALA A 70 12.30 6.98 -12.30
CA ALA A 70 13.58 6.89 -12.99
C ALA A 70 14.04 8.25 -13.55
N THR A 71 13.13 9.00 -14.18
CA THR A 71 13.47 10.22 -14.93
C THR A 71 13.50 11.46 -14.06
N ALA A 72 12.43 11.74 -13.32
CA ALA A 72 12.28 12.95 -12.53
C ALA A 72 12.91 12.82 -11.13
N ARG A 73 12.76 11.66 -10.49
CA ARG A 73 13.31 11.41 -9.16
C ARG A 73 14.70 10.78 -9.16
N LYS A 74 15.19 10.34 -10.33
CA LYS A 74 16.52 9.73 -10.54
C LYS A 74 16.84 8.64 -9.52
N VAL A 75 15.85 7.83 -9.16
CA VAL A 75 16.06 6.75 -8.19
C VAL A 75 16.88 5.62 -8.80
N SER A 76 17.60 4.86 -7.97
CA SER A 76 18.34 3.70 -8.43
C SER A 76 17.41 2.60 -8.97
N ALA A 77 17.94 1.72 -9.82
CA ALA A 77 17.19 0.55 -10.31
C ALA A 77 16.69 -0.34 -9.16
N SER A 78 17.47 -0.53 -8.10
CA SER A 78 17.05 -1.29 -6.91
C SER A 78 15.87 -0.63 -6.19
N THR A 79 15.87 0.71 -6.11
CA THR A 79 14.76 1.48 -5.53
C THR A 79 13.50 1.38 -6.39
N GLN A 80 13.64 1.44 -7.72
CA GLN A 80 12.54 1.25 -8.66
C GLN A 80 11.95 -0.17 -8.56
N ASN A 81 12.79 -1.20 -8.42
CA ASN A 81 12.35 -2.58 -8.24
C ASN A 81 11.55 -2.77 -6.94
N GLN A 82 11.94 -2.10 -5.85
CA GLN A 82 11.15 -2.11 -4.61
C GLN A 82 9.78 -1.43 -4.79
N ALA A 83 9.71 -0.35 -5.56
CA ALA A 83 8.45 0.30 -5.90
C ALA A 83 7.56 -0.62 -6.74
N LEU A 84 8.11 -1.26 -7.77
CA LEU A 84 7.40 -2.22 -8.61
C LEU A 84 6.89 -3.40 -7.79
N ALA A 85 7.72 -3.99 -6.92
CA ALA A 85 7.33 -5.13 -6.09
C ALA A 85 6.18 -4.77 -5.12
N ALA A 86 6.18 -3.56 -4.57
CA ALA A 86 5.09 -3.06 -3.74
C ALA A 86 3.77 -2.91 -4.52
N LEU A 87 3.83 -2.41 -5.76
CA LEU A 87 2.67 -2.26 -6.63
C LEU A 87 2.14 -3.61 -7.10
N LEU A 88 3.02 -4.54 -7.49
CA LEU A 88 2.64 -5.91 -7.81
C LEU A 88 1.98 -6.60 -6.61
N PHE A 89 2.47 -6.36 -5.39
CA PHE A 89 1.82 -6.88 -4.19
C PHE A 89 0.41 -6.29 -3.99
N LEU A 90 0.22 -4.99 -4.27
CA LEU A 90 -1.08 -4.34 -4.15
C LEU A 90 -2.13 -4.94 -5.09
N TYR A 91 -1.73 -5.31 -6.30
CA TYR A 91 -2.61 -5.86 -7.34
C TYR A 91 -2.72 -7.41 -7.33
N ARG A 92 -2.13 -8.08 -6.33
CA ARG A 92 -2.16 -9.55 -6.17
C ARG A 92 -2.98 -10.02 -4.98
#